data_AF-A0A7C2GJ11-F1
#
_entry.id   AF-A0A7C2GJ11-F1
#
_cell.length_a   1.000
_cell.length_b   1.000
_cell.length_c   1.000
_cell.angle_alpha   90.00
_cell.angle_beta   90.00
_cell.angle_gamma   90.00
#
_symmetry.space_group_name_H-M   'P 1'
#
loop_
_entity.id
_entity.type
_entity.pdbx_description
1 polymer ?
#
loop_
_entity_poly.entity_id
_entity_poly.type
_entity_poly.pdbx_seq_one_letter_code
_entity_poly.pdbx_strand_id
1 'polypeptide(L)' 'MERLNAHGKARSARKGPMLNVGDPAPDLELVRADGQPTRLSDFWARGPVVLVFLRHYG' A
#
# COMPACT_ATOMS: atom_id res chain seq x y z
N MET A 1 -16.87 -20.92 35.98
CA MET A 1 -16.11 -19.65 36.10
C MET A 1 -15.47 -19.38 34.75
N GLU A 2 -16.05 -18.43 34.02
CA GLU A 2 -15.81 -18.13 32.61
C GLU A 2 -14.54 -17.30 32.39
N ARG A 3 -13.85 -17.55 31.26
CA ARG A 3 -12.61 -16.90 30.84
C ARG A 3 -12.91 -15.52 30.28
N LEU A 4 -12.19 -14.48 30.68
CA LEU A 4 -12.17 -13.22 29.93
C LEU A 4 -10.73 -12.75 29.72
N ASN A 5 -10.23 -13.04 28.52
CA ASN A 5 -9.00 -12.49 27.98
C ASN A 5 -9.19 -10.99 27.71
N ALA A 6 -8.29 -10.18 28.28
CA ALA A 6 -8.19 -8.76 28.00
C ALA A 6 -7.98 -8.55 26.49
N HIS A 7 -8.88 -7.80 25.86
CA HIS A 7 -8.74 -7.38 24.47
C HIS A 7 -7.57 -6.40 24.36
N GLY A 8 -6.43 -6.89 23.89
CA GLY A 8 -5.34 -6.07 23.40
C GLY A 8 -5.87 -5.17 22.28
N LYS A 9 -5.97 -3.87 22.58
CA LYS A 9 -6.43 -2.81 21.70
C LYS A 9 -5.73 -2.95 20.33
N ALA A 10 -6.49 -3.42 19.33
CA ALA A 10 -6.01 -3.51 17.97
C ALA A 10 -5.49 -2.13 17.56
N ARG A 11 -4.22 -2.08 17.14
CA ARG A 11 -3.59 -0.89 16.57
C ARG A 11 -4.57 -0.28 15.57
N SER A 12 -4.97 0.97 15.77
CA SER A 12 -5.79 1.72 14.82
C SER A 12 -5.03 1.72 13.49
N ALA A 13 -5.40 0.81 12.59
CA ALA A 13 -4.87 0.75 11.25
C ALA A 13 -5.33 2.05 10.57
N ARG A 14 -4.38 2.82 10.03
CA ARG A 14 -4.71 4.02 9.26
C ARG A 14 -5.77 3.63 8.22
N LYS A 15 -6.98 4.18 8.37
CA LYS A 15 -8.10 3.95 7.45
C LYS A 15 -7.85 4.77 6.19
N GLY A 16 -6.95 4.31 5.32
CA GLY A 16 -6.92 4.77 3.94
C GLY A 16 -8.23 4.36 3.23
N PRO A 17 -8.64 5.05 2.16
CA PRO A 17 -9.77 4.60 1.37
C PRO A 17 -9.51 3.18 0.88
N MET A 18 -10.50 2.29 1.03
CA MET A 18 -10.49 1.00 0.34
C MET A 18 -10.58 1.27 -1.15
N LEU A 19 -9.65 0.72 -1.92
CA LEU A 19 -9.65 0.83 -3.39
C LEU A 19 -10.55 -0.27 -3.96
N ASN A 20 -11.40 0.10 -4.91
CA ASN A 20 -12.22 -0.81 -5.71
C ASN A 20 -11.68 -0.88 -7.14
N VAL A 21 -12.09 -1.92 -7.88
CA VAL A 21 -11.78 -2.01 -9.32
C VAL A 21 -12.48 -0.87 -10.06
N GLY A 22 -11.72 -0.16 -10.90
CA GLY A 22 -12.20 1.01 -11.65
C GLY A 22 -11.91 2.35 -10.96
N ASP A 23 -11.54 2.33 -9.68
CA ASP A 23 -11.06 3.54 -9.02
C ASP A 23 -9.73 3.99 -9.65
N PRO A 24 -9.48 5.31 -9.77
CA PRO A 24 -8.17 5.80 -10.15
C PRO A 24 -7.09 5.25 -9.22
N ALA A 25 -6.00 4.73 -9.80
CA ALA A 25 -4.86 4.28 -9.01
C ALA A 25 -4.32 5.44 -8.16
N PRO A 26 -4.06 5.24 -6.85
CA PRO A 26 -3.46 6.27 -6.03
C PRO A 26 -2.09 6.68 -6.57
N ASP A 27 -1.87 7.98 -6.66
CA ASP A 27 -0.61 8.50 -7.13
C ASP A 27 0.31 8.85 -5.95
N LEU A 28 1.42 8.12 -5.83
CA LEU A 28 2.38 8.27 -4.75
C LEU A 28 3.76 8.64 -5.30
N GLU A 29 4.50 9.43 -4.53
CA GLU A 29 5.93 9.64 -4.74
C GLU A 29 6.72 8.51 -4.08
N LEU A 30 7.59 7.88 -4.84
CA LEU A 30 8.43 6.76 -4.43
C LEU A 30 9.89 7.03 -4.77
N VAL A 31 10.78 6.25 -4.18
CA VAL A 31 12.20 6.24 -4.54
C VAL A 31 12.47 4.96 -5.34
N ARG A 32 13.08 5.11 -6.52
CA ARG A 32 13.45 3.99 -7.39
C ARG A 32 14.73 3.31 -6.89
N ALA A 33 15.04 2.16 -7.47
CA ALA A 33 16.26 1.42 -7.16
C ALA A 33 17.56 2.19 -7.42
N ASP A 34 17.53 3.18 -8.33
CA ASP A 34 18.64 4.10 -8.60
C ASP A 34 18.73 5.29 -7.62
N GLY A 35 17.88 5.31 -6.59
CA GLY A 35 17.81 6.37 -5.59
C GLY A 35 17.07 7.64 -6.04
N GLN A 36 16.60 7.70 -7.29
CA GLN A 36 15.88 8.88 -7.79
C GLN A 36 14.41 8.86 -7.38
N PRO A 37 13.81 10.04 -7.07
CA PRO A 37 12.38 10.13 -6.86
C PRO A 37 11.62 9.85 -8.17
N THR A 38 10.43 9.29 -8.05
CA THR A 38 9.49 9.06 -9.17
C THR A 38 8.07 9.20 -8.66
N ARG A 39 7.14 9.58 -9.55
CA ARG A 39 5.72 9.45 -9.27
C ARG A 39 5.19 8.17 -9.91
N LEU A 40 4.24 7.49 -9.26
CA LEU A 40 3.66 6.25 -9.79
C LEU A 40 2.92 6.48 -11.12
N SER A 41 2.26 7.64 -11.25
CA SER A 41 1.52 7.97 -12.48
C SER A 41 2.36 8.13 -13.73
N ASP A 42 3.65 8.41 -13.58
CA ASP A 42 4.59 8.49 -14.70
C ASP A 42 4.72 7.16 -15.46
N PHE A 43 4.44 6.03 -14.79
CA PHE A 43 4.51 4.70 -15.39
C PHE A 43 3.26 4.37 -16.20
N TRP A 44 2.05 4.58 -15.66
CA TRP A 44 0.83 4.24 -16.39
C TRP A 44 0.41 5.28 -17.43
N ALA A 45 1.00 6.47 -17.40
CA ALA A 45 0.91 7.42 -18.51
C ALA A 45 1.44 6.83 -19.84
N ARG A 46 2.24 5.76 -19.79
CA ARG A 46 2.85 5.10 -20.96
C ARG A 46 2.10 3.84 -21.41
N GLY A 47 1.12 3.38 -20.63
CA GLY A 47 0.37 2.15 -20.87
C GLY A 47 0.04 1.40 -19.58
N PRO A 48 -0.68 0.26 -19.66
CA PRO A 48 -1.02 -0.53 -18.48
C PRO A 48 0.21 -0.98 -17.68
N VAL A 49 0.13 -0.90 -16.35
CA VAL A 49 1.22 -1.24 -15.43
C VAL A 49 0.74 -2.30 -14.44
N VAL A 50 1.60 -3.29 -14.17
CA VAL A 50 1.43 -4.26 -13.07
C VAL A 50 2.37 -3.90 -11.94
N LEU A 51 1.83 -3.70 -10.73
CA LEU A 51 2.62 -3.46 -9.52
C LEU A 51 2.77 -4.76 -8.73
N VAL A 52 4.01 -5.12 -8.41
CA VAL A 52 4.33 -6.30 -7.60
C VAL A 52 4.88 -5.84 -6.25
N PHE A 53 4.19 -6.18 -5.17
CA PHE A 53 4.64 -5.89 -3.81
C PHE A 53 5.42 -7.07 -3.26
N LEU A 54 6.73 -6.91 -3.13
CA LEU A 54 7.62 -7.90 -2.55
C LEU A 54 7.98 -7.51 -1.12
N ARG A 55 8.00 -8.49 -0.23
CA ARG A 55 8.53 -8.33 1.13
C ARG A 55 9.87 -9.05 1.19
N HIS A 56 10.94 -8.33 1.45
CA HIS A 56 12.23 -8.93 1.77
C HIS A 56 12.17 -9.53 3.19
N TYR A 57 12.49 -10.81 3.32
CA TYR A 57 12.80 -11.45 4.60
C TYR A 57 14.31 -11.54 4.63
N GLY A 58 14.94 -10.87 5.61
CA GLY A 58 16.39 -10.75 5.75
C GLY A 58 17.16 -12.05 5.57
#